data_AF-A0A2W6E2W2-F1
#
_entry.id   AF-A0A2W6E2W2-F1
#
_cell.length_a   1.000
_cell.length_b   1.000
_cell.length_c   1.000
_cell.angle_alpha   90.00
_cell.angle_beta   90.00
_cell.angle_gamma   90.00
#
_symmetry.space_group_name_H-M   'P 1'
#
loop_
_entity.id
_entity.type
_entity.pdbx_description
1 polymer ?
#
loop_
_entity_poly.entity_id
_entity_poly.type
_entity_poly.pdbx_seq_one_letter_code
_entity_poly.pdbx_strand_id
1 'polypeptide(L)'
;VTELAEAVRSAAQDRLAASREAPRGRPAAVAAAEAAQLRSGCACVLALLVYGDGSTLRTVTARPGVRGVDAALPDTPLQDLAISPLLPEQVDLAGPVPDDGPVPP
;
A
#
# COMPACT_ATOMS: atom_id res chain seq x y z
N VAL A 1 6.43 14.03 7.29
CA VAL A 1 7.51 13.23 6.66
C VAL A 1 8.02 12.16 7.61
N THR A 2 8.23 12.47 8.89
CA THR A 2 8.64 11.51 9.94
C THR A 2 7.68 10.33 10.13
N GLU A 3 6.37 10.61 10.22
CA GLU A 3 5.33 9.58 10.35
C GLU A 3 5.34 8.57 9.20
N LEU A 4 5.49 9.03 7.96
CA LEU A 4 5.57 8.14 6.79
C LEU A 4 6.84 7.28 6.85
N ALA A 5 7.97 7.87 7.21
CA ALA A 5 9.23 7.13 7.33
C ALA A 5 9.20 6.10 8.47
N GLU A 6 8.47 6.37 9.55
CA GLU A 6 8.23 5.41 10.62
C GLU A 6 7.29 4.29 10.19
N ALA A 7 6.17 4.62 9.55
CA ALA A 7 5.25 3.64 9.00
C ALA A 7 5.93 2.69 8.00
N VAL A 8 6.77 3.23 7.10
CA VAL A 8 7.55 2.43 6.14
C VAL A 8 8.52 1.48 6.87
N ARG A 9 9.19 1.95 7.93
CA ARG A 9 10.08 1.10 8.74
C ARG A 9 9.31 -0.01 9.46
N SER A 10 8.17 0.31 10.08
CA SER A 10 7.31 -0.67 10.74
C SER A 10 6.84 -1.74 9.75
N ALA A 11 6.31 -1.34 8.60
CA ALA A 11 5.89 -2.25 7.54
C ALA A 11 7.04 -3.15 7.06
N ALA A 12 8.26 -2.60 6.93
CA ALA A 12 9.43 -3.39 6.53
C ALA A 12 9.79 -4.46 7.57
N GLN A 13 9.61 -4.17 8.86
CA GLN A 13 9.83 -5.15 9.94
C GLN A 13 8.77 -6.24 9.90
N ASP A 14 7.50 -5.89 9.72
CA ASP A 14 6.39 -6.84 9.62
C ASP A 14 6.57 -7.79 8.42
N ARG A 15 6.96 -7.26 7.25
CA ARG A 15 7.27 -8.10 6.07
C ARG A 15 8.45 -9.03 6.31
N LEU A 16 9.50 -8.57 7.00
CA LEU A 16 10.64 -9.42 7.36
C LEU A 16 10.25 -10.52 8.36
N ALA A 17 9.35 -10.24 9.31
CA ALA A 17 8.82 -11.26 10.20
C ALA A 17 8.00 -12.29 9.42
N ALA A 18 7.09 -11.82 8.57
CA ALA A 18 6.27 -12.68 7.70
C ALA A 18 7.13 -13.59 6.80
N SER A 19 8.28 -13.11 6.30
CA SER A 19 9.19 -13.92 5.49
C SER A 19 9.79 -15.11 6.23
N ARG A 20 9.91 -15.03 7.57
CA ARG A 20 10.45 -16.09 8.43
C ARG A 20 9.38 -17.10 8.85
N GLU A 21 8.14 -16.62 8.98
CA GLU A 21 6.99 -17.43 9.39
C GLU A 21 6.33 -18.16 8.22
N ALA A 22 6.43 -17.59 7.02
CA ALA A 22 5.83 -18.16 5.82
C ALA A 22 6.45 -19.52 5.45
N PRO A 23 5.66 -20.43 4.82
CA PRO A 23 6.20 -21.64 4.22
C PRO A 23 7.35 -21.32 3.25
N ARG A 24 8.37 -22.18 3.23
CA ARG A 24 9.51 -22.05 2.30
C ARG A 24 9.01 -21.94 0.85
N GLY A 25 9.68 -21.11 0.05
CA GLY A 25 9.34 -20.88 -1.35
C GLY A 25 8.85 -19.47 -1.62
N ARG A 26 7.92 -19.31 -2.58
CA ARG A 26 7.46 -18.01 -3.08
C ARG A 26 6.95 -17.06 -1.98
N PRO A 27 6.09 -17.48 -1.03
CA PRO A 27 5.57 -16.54 -0.03
C PRO A 27 6.67 -15.92 0.84
N ALA A 28 7.62 -16.74 1.30
CA ALA A 28 8.79 -16.26 2.04
C ALA A 28 9.67 -15.33 1.20
N ALA A 29 9.87 -15.64 -0.08
CA ALA A 29 10.65 -14.82 -1.00
C ALA A 29 10.00 -13.45 -1.27
N VAL A 30 8.69 -13.41 -1.51
CA VAL A 30 7.92 -12.16 -1.72
C VAL A 30 8.03 -11.27 -0.48
N ALA A 31 7.75 -11.81 0.71
CA ALA A 31 7.83 -11.04 1.95
C ALA A 31 9.25 -10.50 2.22
N ALA A 32 10.30 -11.27 1.87
CA ALA A 32 11.68 -10.81 1.98
C ALA A 32 12.00 -9.67 0.99
N ALA A 33 11.54 -9.78 -0.27
CA ALA A 33 11.73 -8.76 -1.29
C ALA A 33 10.99 -7.45 -0.93
N GLU A 34 9.74 -7.54 -0.48
CA GLU A 34 8.96 -6.39 0.02
C GLU A 34 9.69 -5.68 1.16
N ALA A 35 10.20 -6.45 2.14
CA ALA A 35 10.95 -5.90 3.24
C ALA A 35 12.24 -5.18 2.78
N ALA A 36 12.93 -5.72 1.77
CA ALA A 36 14.14 -5.11 1.21
C ALA A 36 13.83 -3.79 0.48
N GLN A 37 12.77 -3.76 -0.34
CA GLN A 37 12.34 -2.57 -1.08
C GLN A 37 11.84 -1.45 -0.15
N LEU A 38 11.09 -1.80 0.91
CA LEU A 38 10.64 -0.82 1.91
C LEU A 38 11.84 -0.20 2.65
N ARG A 39 12.88 -0.99 2.96
CA ARG A 39 14.11 -0.47 3.59
C ARG A 39 14.97 0.39 2.68
N SER A 40 14.96 0.13 1.36
CA SER A 40 15.75 0.91 0.41
C SER A 40 15.12 2.27 0.06
N GLY A 41 13.91 2.55 0.57
CA GLY A 41 13.18 3.77 0.23
C GLY A 41 12.73 3.81 -1.24
N CYS A 42 12.82 2.71 -1.97
CA CYS A 42 12.33 2.59 -3.35
C CYS A 42 10.83 2.23 -3.43
N ALA A 43 10.15 2.08 -2.30
CA ALA A 43 8.75 1.70 -2.27
C ALA A 43 7.82 2.87 -2.58
N CYS A 44 6.94 2.68 -3.57
CA CYS A 44 5.82 3.57 -3.82
C CYS A 44 4.77 3.42 -2.73
N VAL A 45 4.28 4.54 -2.21
CA VAL A 45 3.04 4.55 -1.42
C VAL A 45 1.89 4.26 -2.37
N LEU A 46 1.27 3.08 -2.26
CA LEU A 46 0.16 2.68 -3.13
C LEU A 46 -1.18 3.30 -2.70
N ALA A 47 -1.38 3.47 -1.39
CA ALA A 47 -2.54 4.16 -0.83
C ALA A 47 -2.24 4.85 0.50
N LEU A 48 -3.07 5.83 0.84
CA LEU A 48 -3.08 6.54 2.12
C LEU A 48 -4.52 6.70 2.58
N LEU A 49 -4.75 6.52 3.88
CA LEU A 49 -5.98 6.95 4.52
C LEU A 49 -5.78 8.33 5.13
N VAL A 50 -6.64 9.28 4.77
CA VAL A 50 -6.59 10.66 5.24
C VAL A 50 -7.96 11.08 5.75
N TYR A 51 -7.98 12.03 6.70
CA TYR A 51 -9.21 12.61 7.21
C TYR A 51 -9.34 14.07 6.74
N GLY A 52 -10.53 14.46 6.29
CA GLY A 52 -10.83 15.82 5.84
C GLY A 52 -12.25 15.94 5.32
N ASP A 53 -12.72 17.18 5.19
CA ASP A 53 -14.02 17.47 4.58
C ASP A 53 -13.99 17.27 3.04
N GLY A 54 -15.18 17.27 2.42
CA GLY A 54 -15.30 17.02 0.99
C GLY A 54 -14.55 18.05 0.12
N SER A 55 -14.42 19.31 0.56
CA SER A 55 -13.60 20.31 -0.13
C SER A 55 -12.13 19.94 -0.09
N THR A 56 -11.63 19.55 1.08
CA THR A 56 -10.25 19.14 1.30
C THR A 56 -9.92 17.90 0.46
N LEU A 57 -10.78 16.88 0.48
CA LEU A 57 -10.59 15.67 -0.32
C LEU A 57 -10.58 15.96 -1.83
N ARG A 58 -11.41 16.89 -2.33
CA ARG A 58 -11.35 17.34 -3.74
C ARG A 58 -10.01 17.98 -4.10
N THR A 59 -9.37 18.70 -3.18
CA THR A 59 -8.02 19.24 -3.45
C THR A 59 -6.97 18.13 -3.55
N VAL A 60 -7.16 16.99 -2.89
CA VAL A 60 -6.27 15.83 -3.00
C VAL A 60 -6.38 15.21 -4.39
N THR A 61 -7.59 15.11 -4.96
CA THR A 61 -7.80 14.60 -6.32
C THR A 61 -7.02 15.37 -7.39
N ALA A 62 -6.77 16.67 -7.16
CA ALA A 62 -6.03 17.53 -8.09
C ALA A 62 -4.49 17.40 -7.99
N ARG A 63 -3.97 16.65 -7.02
CA ARG A 63 -2.52 16.54 -6.81
C ARG A 63 -1.89 15.61 -7.87
N PRO A 64 -0.76 16.02 -8.48
CA PRO A 64 -0.01 15.14 -9.37
C PRO A 64 0.34 13.81 -8.71
N GLY A 65 0.09 12.70 -9.42
CA GLY A 65 0.36 11.35 -8.92
C GLY A 65 -0.77 10.71 -8.12
N VAL A 66 -1.82 11.46 -7.74
CA VAL A 66 -3.04 10.86 -7.16
C VAL A 66 -3.86 10.23 -8.28
N ARG A 67 -4.11 8.93 -8.15
CA ARG A 67 -4.83 8.14 -9.17
C ARG A 67 -6.32 8.00 -8.91
N GLY A 68 -6.74 8.16 -7.66
CA GLY A 68 -8.12 8.07 -7.22
C GLY A 68 -8.27 8.58 -5.79
N VAL A 69 -9.49 8.98 -5.44
CA VAL A 69 -9.88 9.35 -4.07
C VAL A 69 -11.27 8.78 -3.84
N ASP A 70 -11.36 7.76 -2.98
CA ASP A 70 -12.62 7.20 -2.53
C ASP A 70 -12.95 7.73 -1.14
N ALA A 71 -14.08 8.43 -1.03
CA ALA A 71 -14.55 8.96 0.25
C ALA A 71 -15.44 7.93 0.94
N ALA A 72 -15.10 7.59 2.18
CA ALA A 72 -15.97 6.81 3.05
C ALA A 72 -17.25 7.57 3.37
N LEU A 73 -18.30 6.85 3.77
CA LEU A 73 -19.49 7.50 4.34
C LEU A 73 -19.11 8.23 5.63
N PRO A 74 -19.82 9.33 5.97
CA PRO A 74 -19.67 9.96 7.28
C PRO A 74 -19.76 8.91 8.40
N ASP A 75 -18.89 9.05 9.40
CA ASP A 75 -18.83 8.20 10.58
C ASP A 75 -18.48 6.71 10.33
N THR A 76 -17.98 6.37 9.14
CA THR A 76 -17.43 5.02 8.90
C THR A 76 -16.26 4.75 9.86
N PRO A 77 -16.33 3.70 10.70
CA PRO A 77 -15.23 3.35 11.59
C PRO A 77 -13.99 2.93 10.82
N LEU A 78 -12.80 3.28 11.32
CA LEU A 78 -11.53 2.95 10.65
C LEU A 78 -11.34 1.45 10.43
N GLN A 79 -11.80 0.63 11.37
CA GLN A 79 -11.71 -0.83 11.29
C GLN A 79 -12.59 -1.45 10.19
N ASP A 80 -13.58 -0.71 9.69
CA ASP A 80 -14.50 -1.18 8.65
C ASP A 80 -14.05 -0.74 7.25
N LEU A 81 -12.95 0.01 7.16
CA LEU A 81 -12.37 0.45 5.89
C LEU A 81 -11.45 -0.63 5.29
N ALA A 82 -11.73 -0.99 4.05
CA ALA A 82 -10.82 -1.77 3.21
C ALA A 82 -10.30 -0.88 2.08
N ILE A 83 -8.99 -0.95 1.81
CA ILE A 83 -8.34 -0.16 0.77
C ILE A 83 -7.72 -1.11 -0.25
N SER A 84 -8.12 -0.99 -1.51
CA SER A 84 -7.56 -1.74 -2.64
C SER A 84 -7.00 -0.76 -3.67
N PRO A 85 -5.71 -0.40 -3.59
CA PRO A 85 -5.13 0.55 -4.54
C PRO A 85 -5.03 -0.04 -5.95
N LEU A 86 -5.17 0.83 -6.95
CA LEU A 86 -4.81 0.49 -8.32
C LEU A 86 -3.30 0.20 -8.39
N LEU A 87 -2.96 -1.01 -8.84
CA LEU A 87 -1.59 -1.31 -9.28
C LEU A 87 -1.18 -0.42 -10.47
N PRO A 88 0.11 -0.17 -10.70
CA PRO A 88 0.56 0.73 -11.77
C PRO A 88 -0.08 0.46 -13.14
N GLU A 89 -0.37 -0.81 -13.44
CA GLU A 89 -0.95 -1.29 -14.69
C GLU A 89 -2.49 -1.15 -14.77
N GLN A 90 -3.17 -0.99 -13.63
CA GLN A 90 -4.63 -0.90 -13.54
C GLN A 90 -5.08 0.55 -13.60
N VAL A 91 -6.06 0.92 -14.44
CA VAL A 91 -6.48 2.32 -14.61
C VAL A 91 -7.82 2.61 -13.93
N ASP A 92 -8.83 1.75 -14.15
CA ASP A 92 -10.21 2.06 -13.74
C ASP A 92 -10.69 1.21 -12.57
N LEU A 93 -10.20 -0.02 -12.43
CA LEU A 93 -10.67 -0.98 -11.43
C LEU A 93 -9.51 -1.74 -10.80
N ALA A 94 -9.46 -1.72 -9.47
CA ALA A 94 -8.59 -2.60 -8.71
C ALA A 94 -9.21 -4.00 -8.71
N GLY A 95 -8.50 -4.95 -9.32
CA GLY A 95 -8.91 -6.34 -9.40
C GLY A 95 -7.74 -7.29 -9.12
N PRO A 96 -8.02 -8.59 -8.90
CA PRO A 96 -6.97 -9.57 -8.80
C PRO A 96 -6.21 -9.64 -10.14
N VAL A 97 -4.89 -9.68 -10.06
CA VAL A 97 -4.00 -10.02 -11.17
C VAL A 97 -3.35 -11.37 -10.88
N PRO A 98 -2.85 -12.10 -11.91
CA PRO A 98 -2.03 -13.28 -11.67
C PRO A 98 -0.87 -12.95 -10.72
N ASP A 99 -0.74 -13.73 -9.64
CA ASP A 99 0.38 -13.64 -8.69
C ASP A 99 1.45 -14.70 -9.03
N ASP A 100 1.87 -14.72 -10.28
CA ASP A 100 2.87 -15.64 -10.82
C ASP A 100 4.11 -14.92 -11.37
N GLY A 101 4.12 -13.58 -11.33
CA GLY A 101 5.26 -12.76 -11.74
C GLY A 101 6.55 -13.11 -10.95
N PRO A 102 7.74 -12.93 -11.55
CA PRO A 102 9.00 -13.25 -10.87
C PRO A 102 9.15 -12.43 -9.58
N VAL A 103 9.63 -13.07 -8.52
CA VAL A 103 9.96 -12.35 -7.28
C VAL A 103 11.26 -11.57 -7.50
N PRO A 104 11.28 -10.24 -7.30
CA PRO A 104 12.50 -9.45 -7.41
C PRO A 104 13.58 -9.94 -6.44
N PRO A 105 14.88 -9.82 -6.82
CA PRO A 105 15.99 -10.18 -5.93
C PRO A 105 16.08 -9.28 -4.69
#